data_AF-A0A8J6MTB0-F1
#
_entry.id   AF-A0A8J6MTB0-F1
#
_cell.length_a   1.000
_cell.length_b   1.000
_cell.length_c   1.000
_cell.angle_alpha   90.00
_cell.angle_beta   90.00
_cell.angle_gamma   90.00
#
_symmetry.space_group_name_H-M   'P 1'
#
loop_
_entity.id
_entity.type
_entity.pdbx_description
1 polymer ?
#
loop_
_entity_poly.entity_id
_entity_poly.type
_entity_poly.pdbx_seq_one_letter_code
_entity_poly.pdbx_strand_id
1 'polypeptide(L)'
;MKKHYLILTACLVFVLLVIHQQQNVPDKKEEAQEVFSKQTIRYGATGSDVYELQGRLKFLGFFAGKVDGDYGWRTLKSVKWFQNEFGLKADGIVGSRTKLKLWEATKSWRATGTYKQAAGTGKTAKKVTTSTASSRHGVTENDMKIMANAVYGESRGEPYRGQVAVAAVILNRVGETKFPNSVSGVIFQPGAFTAVADGQIWLTPNETARRAVQDALNGIDPTNGCIYYFNPRTATSKWIWSRPQILEIGQHIFCK
;
A
#
# COMPACT_ATOMS: atom_id res chain seq x y z
N MET A 1 -37.65 24.76 56.75
CA MET A 1 -37.72 24.26 55.36
C MET A 1 -36.89 25.07 54.35
N LYS A 2 -36.94 26.41 54.32
CA LYS A 2 -36.24 27.23 53.30
C LYS A 2 -34.70 27.16 53.28
N LYS A 3 -34.02 26.93 54.41
CA LYS A 3 -32.54 26.85 54.48
C LYS A 3 -31.95 25.59 53.84
N HIS A 4 -32.65 24.46 53.83
CA HIS A 4 -32.18 23.23 53.20
C HIS A 4 -32.23 23.29 51.67
N TYR A 5 -33.24 23.96 51.10
CA TYR A 5 -33.31 24.21 49.66
C TYR A 5 -32.18 25.13 49.16
N LEU A 6 -31.74 26.09 49.98
CA LEU A 6 -30.62 26.97 49.63
C LEU A 6 -29.29 26.21 49.55
N ILE A 7 -29.06 25.25 50.46
CA ILE A 7 -27.83 24.44 50.48
C ILE A 7 -27.83 23.45 49.30
N LEU A 8 -28.97 22.80 49.02
CA LEU A 8 -29.11 21.87 47.89
C LEU A 8 -28.90 22.57 46.54
N THR A 9 -29.45 23.78 46.37
CA THR A 9 -29.28 24.56 45.13
C THR A 9 -27.84 25.07 44.96
N ALA A 10 -27.19 25.52 46.04
CA ALA A 10 -25.77 25.91 45.99
C ALA A 10 -24.85 24.73 45.64
N CYS A 11 -25.10 23.53 46.19
CA CYS A 11 -24.36 22.31 45.84
C CYS A 11 -24.56 21.92 44.38
N LEU A 12 -25.79 22.01 43.85
CA LEU A 12 -26.08 21.66 42.46
C LEU A 12 -25.39 22.62 41.48
N VAL A 13 -25.38 23.93 41.77
CA VAL A 13 -24.67 24.94 40.96
C VAL A 13 -23.16 24.71 41.00
N PHE A 14 -22.60 24.35 42.15
CA PHE A 14 -21.17 24.05 42.27
C PHE A 14 -20.79 22.79 41.50
N VAL A 15 -21.60 21.73 41.57
CA VAL A 15 -21.40 20.51 40.77
C VAL A 15 -21.51 20.82 39.28
N LEU A 16 -22.49 21.62 38.85
CA LEU A 16 -22.60 22.05 37.45
C LEU A 16 -21.42 22.92 37.00
N LEU A 17 -20.90 23.79 37.87
CA LEU A 17 -19.70 24.59 37.60
C LEU A 17 -18.45 23.71 37.49
N VAL A 18 -18.30 22.69 38.33
CA VAL A 18 -17.18 21.73 38.27
C VAL A 18 -17.28 20.87 37.01
N ILE A 19 -18.48 20.42 36.62
CA ILE A 19 -18.71 19.70 35.36
C ILE A 19 -18.40 20.61 34.16
N HIS A 20 -18.80 21.89 34.20
CA HIS A 20 -18.49 22.86 33.15
C HIS A 20 -16.99 23.15 33.05
N GLN A 21 -16.27 23.19 34.17
CA GLN A 21 -14.81 23.30 34.21
C GLN A 21 -14.11 22.04 33.67
N GLN A 22 -14.66 20.84 33.90
CA GLN A 22 -14.12 19.59 33.34
C GLN A 22 -14.37 19.41 31.84
N GLN A 23 -15.37 20.10 31.26
CA GLN A 23 -15.60 20.10 29.81
C GLN A 23 -14.73 21.10 29.04
N ASN A 24 -14.00 21.98 29.75
CA ASN A 24 -13.06 22.95 29.17
C ASN A 24 -11.58 22.55 29.33
N VAL A 25 -11.30 21.26 29.54
CA VAL A 25 -9.93 20.76 29.41
C VAL A 25 -9.54 20.90 27.94
N PRO A 26 -8.56 21.77 27.58
CA PRO A 26 -8.12 21.87 26.20
C PRO A 26 -7.62 20.48 25.78
N ASP A 27 -8.25 19.96 24.73
CA ASP A 27 -7.86 18.71 24.08
C ASP A 27 -6.34 18.73 23.92
N LYS A 28 -5.65 17.73 24.48
CA LYS A 28 -4.20 17.60 24.29
C LYS A 28 -4.01 17.43 22.80
N LYS A 29 -3.66 18.52 22.09
CA LYS A 29 -3.16 18.45 20.73
C LYS A 29 -1.98 17.48 20.79
N GLU A 30 -2.17 16.26 20.31
CA GLU A 30 -1.09 15.36 20.00
C GLU A 30 -0.19 16.12 19.03
N GLU A 31 0.91 16.67 19.53
CA GLU A 31 1.94 17.24 18.68
C GLU A 31 2.36 16.14 17.71
N ALA A 32 2.16 16.40 16.41
CA ALA A 32 2.47 15.45 15.37
C ALA A 32 3.96 15.10 15.44
N GLN A 33 4.31 13.96 16.03
CA GLN A 33 5.69 13.49 16.05
C GLN A 33 6.18 13.36 14.61
N GLU A 34 7.30 14.02 14.29
CA GLU A 34 7.94 13.89 12.98
C GLU A 34 8.28 12.40 12.75
N VAL A 35 7.61 11.79 11.76
CA VAL A 35 7.73 10.37 11.41
C VAL A 35 9.15 9.95 11.05
N PHE A 36 9.91 10.87 10.46
CA PHE A 36 11.33 10.70 10.18
C PHE A 36 12.09 11.81 10.90
N SER A 37 13.29 11.50 11.39
CA SER A 37 14.20 12.56 11.82
C SER A 37 14.61 13.47 10.66
N LYS A 38 15.27 14.60 10.95
CA LYS A 38 15.81 15.50 9.92
C LYS A 38 17.05 14.95 9.20
N GLN A 39 17.60 13.81 9.64
CA GLN A 39 18.81 13.23 9.06
C GLN A 39 18.58 12.67 7.65
N THR A 40 19.59 12.74 6.79
CA THR A 40 19.51 12.08 5.48
C THR A 40 19.83 10.59 5.62
N ILE A 41 18.97 9.72 5.09
CA ILE A 41 19.18 8.27 5.13
C ILE A 41 19.83 7.83 3.80
N ARG A 42 20.88 7.00 3.88
CA ARG A 42 21.62 6.50 2.71
C ARG A 42 22.16 5.09 2.99
N TYR A 43 22.72 4.45 1.97
CA TYR A 43 23.36 3.13 2.09
C TYR A 43 24.34 3.07 3.28
N GLY A 44 24.26 1.98 4.06
CA GLY A 44 25.05 1.78 5.28
C GLY A 44 24.45 2.40 6.54
N ALA A 45 23.40 3.24 6.43
CA ALA A 45 22.69 3.74 7.59
C ALA A 45 21.96 2.62 8.32
N THR A 46 21.85 2.73 9.63
CA THR A 46 21.03 1.85 10.46
C THR A 46 20.15 2.69 11.39
N GLY A 47 19.03 2.15 11.87
CA GLY A 47 18.22 2.81 12.89
C GLY A 47 16.71 2.82 12.63
N SER A 48 15.99 3.55 13.49
CA SER A 48 14.53 3.67 13.45
C SER A 48 14.05 4.33 12.16
N ASP A 49 14.77 5.34 11.66
CA ASP A 49 14.49 6.00 10.38
C ASP A 49 14.57 5.01 9.20
N VAL A 50 15.53 4.08 9.24
CA VAL A 50 15.67 3.03 8.21
C VAL A 50 14.55 2.00 8.34
N TYR A 51 14.18 1.64 9.56
CA TYR A 51 13.08 0.72 9.83
C TYR A 51 11.75 1.30 9.30
N GLU A 52 11.48 2.56 9.58
CA GLU A 52 10.30 3.27 9.08
C GLU A 52 10.31 3.39 7.56
N LEU A 53 11.47 3.71 6.96
CA LEU A 53 11.65 3.73 5.51
C LEU A 53 11.33 2.38 4.88
N GLN A 54 11.93 1.31 5.39
CA GLN A 54 11.71 -0.05 4.89
C GLN A 54 10.25 -0.48 5.07
N GLY A 55 9.62 -0.12 6.20
CA GLY A 55 8.21 -0.39 6.47
C GLY A 55 7.28 0.30 5.47
N ARG A 56 7.49 1.59 5.22
CA ARG A 56 6.71 2.36 4.24
C ARG A 56 6.96 1.87 2.80
N LEU A 57 8.21 1.61 2.42
CA LEU A 57 8.52 1.02 1.12
C LEU A 57 7.88 -0.36 0.96
N LYS A 58 7.83 -1.16 2.02
CA LYS A 58 7.18 -2.47 2.01
C LYS A 58 5.67 -2.35 1.88
N PHE A 59 5.06 -1.42 2.61
CA PHE A 59 3.64 -1.08 2.49
C PHE A 59 3.25 -0.64 1.08
N LEU A 60 4.12 0.12 0.43
CA LEU A 60 3.96 0.54 -0.97
C LEU A 60 4.34 -0.56 -1.98
N GLY A 61 4.91 -1.68 -1.53
CA GLY A 61 5.35 -2.79 -2.38
C GLY A 61 6.73 -2.64 -3.04
N PHE A 62 7.45 -1.53 -2.80
CA PHE A 62 8.80 -1.32 -3.30
C PHE A 62 9.86 -2.19 -2.59
N PHE A 63 9.57 -2.73 -1.40
CA PHE A 63 10.54 -3.46 -0.57
C PHE A 63 10.05 -4.85 -0.15
N ALA A 64 10.69 -5.89 -0.68
CA ALA A 64 10.40 -7.30 -0.36
C ALA A 64 11.29 -7.87 0.78
N GLY A 65 12.19 -7.07 1.34
CA GLY A 65 13.12 -7.50 2.39
C GLY A 65 12.50 -7.60 3.78
N LYS A 66 13.32 -8.02 4.75
CA LYS A 66 13.00 -7.90 6.17
C LYS A 66 13.08 -6.42 6.55
N VAL A 67 12.12 -5.96 7.36
CA VAL A 67 12.18 -4.63 7.97
C VAL A 67 13.05 -4.79 9.22
N ASP A 68 14.34 -4.54 9.08
CA ASP A 68 15.37 -4.77 10.09
C ASP A 68 16.08 -3.49 10.53
N GLY A 69 15.81 -2.36 9.88
CA GLY A 69 16.45 -1.10 10.15
C GLY A 69 17.87 -0.99 9.62
N ASP A 70 18.29 -1.88 8.70
CA ASP A 70 19.61 -1.85 8.06
C ASP A 70 19.50 -1.45 6.58
N TYR A 71 20.14 -0.35 6.20
CA TYR A 71 20.10 0.15 4.83
C TYR A 71 21.16 -0.57 3.99
N GLY A 72 20.85 -1.79 3.60
CA GLY A 72 21.66 -2.60 2.68
C GLY A 72 21.29 -2.42 1.21
N TRP A 73 21.84 -3.30 0.36
CA TRP A 73 21.66 -3.24 -1.09
C TRP A 73 20.19 -3.39 -1.53
N ARG A 74 19.40 -4.18 -0.78
CA ARG A 74 17.96 -4.37 -1.06
C ARG A 74 17.20 -3.05 -0.85
N THR A 75 17.45 -2.37 0.27
CA THR A 75 16.85 -1.07 0.58
C THR A 75 17.28 -0.03 -0.45
N LEU A 76 18.55 -0.03 -0.87
CA LEU A 76 19.04 0.86 -1.93
C LEU A 76 18.26 0.68 -3.25
N LYS A 77 18.11 -0.56 -3.70
CA LYS A 77 17.35 -0.86 -4.93
C LYS A 77 15.91 -0.37 -4.81
N SER A 78 15.26 -0.63 -3.67
CA SER A 78 13.88 -0.19 -3.40
C SER A 78 13.72 1.32 -3.35
N VAL A 79 14.66 2.04 -2.74
CA VAL A 79 14.63 3.51 -2.71
C VAL A 79 14.82 4.09 -4.10
N LYS A 80 15.78 3.58 -4.89
CA LYS A 80 15.98 4.05 -6.26
C LYS A 80 14.77 3.77 -7.14
N TRP A 81 14.13 2.62 -6.94
CA TRP A 81 12.87 2.29 -7.62
C TRP A 81 11.76 3.26 -7.24
N PHE A 82 11.51 3.46 -5.94
CA PHE A 82 10.55 4.45 -5.44
C PHE A 82 10.86 5.86 -5.97
N GLN A 83 12.11 6.28 -5.93
CA GLN A 83 12.51 7.61 -6.41
C GLN A 83 12.20 7.77 -7.91
N ASN A 84 12.58 6.79 -8.74
CA ASN A 84 12.28 6.82 -10.17
C ASN A 84 10.77 6.91 -10.42
N GLU A 85 10.00 6.10 -9.70
CA GLU A 85 8.53 6.03 -9.82
C GLU A 85 7.84 7.34 -9.43
N PHE A 86 8.38 8.05 -8.43
CA PHE A 86 7.82 9.31 -7.94
C PHE A 86 8.48 10.55 -8.58
N GLY A 87 9.16 10.39 -9.72
CA GLY A 87 9.77 11.51 -10.46
C GLY A 87 10.88 12.23 -9.71
N LEU A 88 11.54 11.52 -8.79
CA LEU A 88 12.69 12.00 -8.03
C LEU A 88 13.99 11.53 -8.70
N LYS A 89 15.10 12.19 -8.34
CA LYS A 89 16.42 11.69 -8.68
C LYS A 89 16.63 10.32 -8.02
N ALA A 90 16.82 9.26 -8.82
CA ALA A 90 17.03 7.89 -8.35
C ALA A 90 18.47 7.65 -7.87
N ASP A 91 18.94 8.43 -6.90
CA ASP A 91 20.30 8.37 -6.35
C ASP A 91 20.42 7.46 -5.11
N GLY A 92 19.30 6.98 -4.58
CA GLY A 92 19.28 6.15 -3.37
C GLY A 92 19.47 6.93 -2.08
N ILE A 93 19.31 8.27 -2.12
CA ILE A 93 19.44 9.15 -0.97
C ILE A 93 18.06 9.60 -0.51
N VAL A 94 17.67 9.25 0.71
CA VAL A 94 16.38 9.61 1.29
C VAL A 94 16.50 10.92 2.06
N GLY A 95 16.48 12.02 1.29
CA GLY A 95 16.37 13.38 1.82
C GLY A 95 14.92 13.85 1.97
N SER A 96 14.72 15.13 2.30
CA SER A 96 13.40 15.70 2.62
C SER A 96 12.33 15.46 1.54
N ARG A 97 12.70 15.58 0.26
CA ARG A 97 11.77 15.32 -0.87
C ARG A 97 11.30 13.87 -0.91
N THR A 98 12.21 12.92 -0.73
CA THR A 98 11.89 11.48 -0.70
C THR A 98 11.05 11.13 0.52
N LYS A 99 11.38 11.70 1.69
CA LYS A 99 10.60 11.53 2.94
C LYS A 99 9.18 12.06 2.80
N LEU A 100 9.02 13.24 2.21
CA LEU A 100 7.71 13.83 1.94
C LEU A 100 6.89 12.93 1.02
N LYS A 101 7.46 12.47 -0.11
CA LYS A 101 6.77 11.59 -1.04
C LYS A 101 6.38 10.25 -0.39
N LEU A 102 7.27 9.68 0.41
CA LEU A 102 6.97 8.47 1.19
C LEU A 102 5.78 8.72 2.11
N TRP A 103 5.81 9.79 2.91
CA TRP A 103 4.73 10.13 3.84
C TRP A 103 3.40 10.37 3.12
N GLU A 104 3.40 11.15 2.03
CA GLU A 104 2.20 11.42 1.21
C GLU A 104 1.56 10.13 0.70
N ALA A 105 2.38 9.19 0.22
CA ALA A 105 1.93 7.91 -0.31
C ALA A 105 1.52 6.90 0.79
N THR A 106 1.84 7.17 2.05
CA THR A 106 1.65 6.22 3.17
C THR A 106 0.96 6.86 4.38
N LYS A 107 -0.02 7.73 4.17
CA LYS A 107 -0.79 8.36 5.27
C LYS A 107 -1.52 7.36 6.17
N SER A 108 -1.94 6.23 5.60
CA SER A 108 -2.58 5.12 6.32
C SER A 108 -1.60 4.12 6.94
N TRP A 109 -0.29 4.24 6.67
CA TRP A 109 0.71 3.37 7.29
C TRP A 109 0.75 3.56 8.81
N ARG A 110 0.86 2.45 9.51
CA ARG A 110 1.10 2.39 10.95
C ARG A 110 2.28 1.46 11.18
N ALA A 111 3.27 1.90 11.95
CA ALA A 111 4.46 1.10 12.22
C ALA A 111 4.04 -0.21 12.91
N THR A 112 4.41 -1.35 12.32
CA THR A 112 4.01 -2.70 12.77
C THR A 112 4.83 -3.22 13.95
N GLY A 113 5.71 -2.40 14.54
CA GLY A 113 6.48 -2.74 15.72
C GLY A 113 7.39 -1.59 16.16
N THR A 114 7.85 -1.64 17.41
CA THR A 114 8.88 -0.74 17.92
C THR A 114 10.25 -1.24 17.46
N TYR A 115 10.98 -0.41 16.69
CA TYR A 115 12.38 -0.68 16.39
C TYR A 115 13.17 -0.60 17.70
N LYS A 116 13.49 -1.75 18.29
CA LYS A 116 14.44 -1.81 19.41
C LYS A 116 15.84 -1.59 18.85
N GLN A 117 16.36 -0.38 19.00
CA GLN A 117 17.81 -0.17 18.94
C GLN A 117 18.46 -1.11 19.95
N ALA A 118 19.38 -1.95 19.50
CA ALA A 118 20.24 -2.70 20.39
C ALA A 118 21.24 -1.72 21.03
N ALA A 119 20.79 -1.02 22.08
CA ALA A 119 21.66 -0.38 23.05
C ALA A 119 21.33 -1.00 24.42
N GLY A 120 22.31 -1.71 24.98
CA GLY A 120 22.48 -2.06 26.39
C GLY A 120 21.26 -2.32 27.29
N THR A 121 21.17 -3.57 27.78
CA THR A 121 20.64 -3.96 29.11
C THR A 121 19.21 -3.57 29.51
N GLY A 122 18.34 -4.57 29.64
CA GLY A 122 17.44 -4.67 30.81
C GLY A 122 15.94 -4.45 30.59
N LYS A 123 15.19 -5.54 30.81
CA LYS A 123 13.81 -5.63 31.36
C LYS A 123 12.62 -5.49 30.40
N THR A 124 12.12 -6.68 30.03
CA THR A 124 10.72 -7.13 29.95
C THR A 124 9.64 -6.12 29.53
N ALA A 125 9.12 -6.30 28.32
CA ALA A 125 7.77 -5.86 27.98
C ALA A 125 7.04 -6.95 27.17
N LYS A 126 5.81 -7.16 27.64
CA LYS A 126 4.78 -8.16 27.35
C LYS A 126 4.52 -8.37 25.85
N LYS A 127 4.49 -9.63 25.44
CA LYS A 127 4.03 -10.10 24.12
C LYS A 127 2.57 -9.69 23.92
N VAL A 128 2.33 -8.62 23.17
CA VAL A 128 1.00 -8.30 22.65
C VAL A 128 0.86 -8.98 21.30
N THR A 129 0.20 -10.13 21.32
CA THR A 129 -0.28 -10.82 20.13
C THR A 129 -1.47 -10.03 19.59
N THR A 130 -1.21 -9.15 18.62
CA THR A 130 -2.28 -8.56 17.81
C THR A 130 -2.39 -9.35 16.53
N SER A 131 -3.38 -10.24 16.52
CA SER A 131 -3.96 -10.90 15.36
C SER A 131 -4.19 -9.87 14.24
N THR A 132 -3.30 -9.85 13.25
CA THR A 132 -3.56 -9.23 11.97
C THR A 132 -4.68 -10.03 11.33
N ALA A 133 -5.82 -9.38 11.05
CA ALA A 133 -6.89 -9.96 10.26
C ALA A 133 -6.26 -10.47 8.96
N SER A 134 -6.15 -11.79 8.86
CA SER A 134 -5.70 -12.50 7.66
C SER A 134 -6.70 -12.16 6.56
N SER A 135 -6.30 -11.32 5.60
CA SER A 135 -7.07 -11.20 4.37
C SER A 135 -6.99 -12.55 3.66
N ARG A 136 -8.16 -13.14 3.39
CA ARG A 136 -8.27 -14.40 2.67
C ARG A 136 -7.54 -14.20 1.33
N HIS A 137 -6.38 -14.85 1.14
CA HIS A 137 -5.44 -14.77 -0.01
C HIS A 137 -4.18 -13.90 0.13
N GLY A 138 -3.92 -13.22 1.26
CA GLY A 138 -2.65 -12.48 1.44
C GLY A 138 -2.50 -11.21 0.59
N VAL A 139 -3.60 -10.74 -0.01
CA VAL A 139 -3.70 -9.49 -0.77
C VAL A 139 -4.16 -8.38 0.17
N THR A 140 -3.44 -7.25 0.18
CA THR A 140 -3.74 -6.11 1.05
C THR A 140 -4.76 -5.15 0.43
N GLU A 141 -5.31 -4.23 1.21
CA GLU A 141 -6.17 -3.15 0.67
C GLU A 141 -5.43 -2.27 -0.34
N ASN A 142 -4.12 -2.09 -0.17
CA ASN A 142 -3.30 -1.37 -1.15
C ASN A 142 -3.17 -2.18 -2.45
N ASP A 143 -2.96 -3.50 -2.36
CA ASP A 143 -2.92 -4.39 -3.52
C ASP A 143 -4.26 -4.35 -4.28
N MET A 144 -5.39 -4.38 -3.57
CA MET A 144 -6.72 -4.20 -4.15
C MET A 144 -6.83 -2.90 -4.94
N LYS A 145 -6.36 -1.78 -4.37
CA LYS A 145 -6.40 -0.47 -5.01
C LYS A 145 -5.56 -0.42 -6.30
N ILE A 146 -4.30 -0.86 -6.23
CA ILE A 146 -3.41 -0.81 -7.39
C ILE A 146 -3.85 -1.81 -8.47
N MET A 147 -4.37 -2.99 -8.10
CA MET A 147 -4.96 -3.93 -9.06
C MET A 147 -6.15 -3.32 -9.76
N ALA A 148 -7.07 -2.69 -9.03
CA ALA A 148 -8.27 -2.12 -9.63
C ALA A 148 -7.94 -0.97 -10.59
N ASN A 149 -6.95 -0.13 -10.26
CA ASN A 149 -6.48 0.93 -11.16
C ASN A 149 -5.74 0.38 -12.38
N ALA A 150 -4.93 -0.67 -12.21
CA ALA A 150 -4.28 -1.37 -13.32
C ALA A 150 -5.33 -2.00 -14.26
N VAL A 151 -6.27 -2.77 -13.73
CA VAL A 151 -7.38 -3.37 -14.48
C VAL A 151 -8.18 -2.30 -15.22
N TYR A 152 -8.49 -1.18 -14.56
CA TYR A 152 -9.22 -0.09 -15.20
C TYR A 152 -8.45 0.51 -16.38
N GLY A 153 -7.13 0.75 -16.25
CA GLY A 153 -6.31 1.25 -17.35
C GLY A 153 -6.29 0.32 -18.56
N GLU A 154 -6.21 -0.98 -18.32
CA GLU A 154 -6.07 -1.98 -19.38
C GLU A 154 -7.39 -2.42 -20.01
N SER A 155 -8.53 -2.20 -19.34
CA SER A 155 -9.82 -2.76 -19.76
C SER A 155 -11.01 -1.81 -19.63
N ARG A 156 -10.75 -0.49 -19.57
CA ARG A 156 -11.82 0.50 -19.63
C ARG A 156 -12.61 0.37 -20.93
N GLY A 157 -13.92 0.18 -20.81
CA GLY A 157 -14.83 0.02 -21.96
C GLY A 157 -14.98 -1.43 -22.42
N GLU A 158 -14.19 -2.36 -21.88
CA GLU A 158 -14.34 -3.79 -22.14
C GLU A 158 -15.56 -4.38 -21.40
N PRO A 159 -16.12 -5.51 -21.89
CA PRO A 159 -17.13 -6.24 -21.14
C PRO A 159 -16.61 -6.62 -19.74
N TYR A 160 -17.50 -6.73 -18.75
CA TYR A 160 -17.10 -7.06 -17.37
C TYR A 160 -16.21 -8.31 -17.29
N ARG A 161 -16.52 -9.33 -18.09
CA ARG A 161 -15.72 -10.56 -18.22
C ARG A 161 -14.27 -10.28 -18.64
N GLY A 162 -14.03 -9.27 -19.48
CA GLY A 162 -12.68 -8.81 -19.88
C GLY A 162 -11.94 -8.10 -18.73
N GLN A 163 -12.64 -7.36 -17.87
CA GLN A 163 -12.02 -6.74 -16.69
C GLN A 163 -11.60 -7.81 -15.67
N VAL A 164 -12.45 -8.81 -15.43
CA VAL A 164 -12.11 -9.97 -14.59
C VAL A 164 -10.94 -10.74 -15.19
N ALA A 165 -10.89 -10.87 -16.53
CA ALA A 165 -9.80 -11.54 -17.24
C ALA A 165 -8.44 -10.87 -17.01
N VAL A 166 -8.36 -9.53 -17.08
CA VAL A 166 -7.11 -8.80 -16.79
C VAL A 166 -6.71 -8.97 -15.32
N ALA A 167 -7.68 -8.92 -14.39
CA ALA A 167 -7.41 -9.16 -12.98
C ALA A 167 -6.85 -10.56 -12.72
N ALA A 168 -7.43 -11.58 -13.37
CA ALA A 168 -6.96 -12.96 -13.28
C ALA A 168 -5.54 -13.12 -13.84
N VAL A 169 -5.20 -12.47 -14.96
CA VAL A 169 -3.83 -12.46 -15.50
C VAL A 169 -2.82 -11.92 -14.48
N ILE A 170 -3.15 -10.85 -13.73
CA ILE A 170 -2.27 -10.33 -12.67
C ILE A 170 -2.00 -11.42 -11.63
N LEU A 171 -3.04 -12.11 -11.16
CA LEU A 171 -2.92 -13.16 -10.16
C LEU A 171 -2.18 -14.40 -10.69
N ASN A 172 -2.41 -14.77 -11.95
CA ASN A 172 -1.70 -15.86 -12.62
C ASN A 172 -0.19 -15.56 -12.70
N ARG A 173 0.19 -14.30 -13.00
CA ARG A 173 1.60 -13.88 -12.97
C ARG A 173 2.20 -14.01 -11.57
N VAL A 174 1.48 -13.65 -10.51
CA VAL A 174 1.96 -13.82 -9.12
C VAL A 174 2.29 -15.28 -8.80
N GLY A 175 1.56 -16.24 -9.39
CA GLY A 175 1.79 -17.67 -9.23
C GLY A 175 2.92 -18.26 -10.09
N GLU A 176 3.49 -17.49 -11.02
CA GLU A 176 4.46 -17.97 -12.01
C GLU A 176 5.89 -17.56 -11.66
N THR A 177 6.83 -18.51 -11.71
CA THR A 177 8.22 -18.29 -11.29
C THR A 177 8.99 -17.28 -12.13
N LYS A 178 8.53 -17.02 -13.36
CA LYS A 178 9.13 -16.04 -14.28
C LYS A 178 8.70 -14.59 -13.99
N PHE A 179 7.74 -14.39 -13.10
CA PHE A 179 7.26 -13.07 -12.68
C PHE A 179 7.54 -12.85 -11.20
N PRO A 180 7.46 -11.59 -10.72
CA PRO A 180 7.48 -11.31 -9.30
C PRO A 180 6.34 -12.01 -8.56
N ASN A 181 6.63 -12.51 -7.37
CA ASN A 181 5.69 -13.26 -6.54
C ASN A 181 4.79 -12.38 -5.66
N SER A 182 4.50 -11.15 -6.10
CA SER A 182 3.59 -10.23 -5.42
C SER A 182 2.83 -9.38 -6.42
N VAL A 183 1.60 -8.98 -6.06
CA VAL A 183 0.72 -8.14 -6.88
C VAL A 183 1.43 -6.85 -7.29
N SER A 184 1.99 -6.12 -6.31
CA SER A 184 2.78 -4.93 -6.58
C SER A 184 3.97 -5.21 -7.51
N GLY A 185 4.71 -6.29 -7.26
CA GLY A 185 5.83 -6.68 -8.11
C GLY A 185 5.43 -6.87 -9.56
N VAL A 186 4.31 -7.53 -9.82
CA VAL A 186 3.75 -7.73 -11.16
C VAL A 186 3.29 -6.42 -11.80
N ILE A 187 2.54 -5.60 -11.06
CA ILE A 187 1.96 -4.35 -11.59
C ILE A 187 3.04 -3.34 -11.97
N PHE A 188 4.09 -3.21 -11.17
CA PHE A 188 5.14 -2.22 -11.39
C PHE A 188 6.31 -2.75 -12.24
N GLN A 189 6.15 -3.88 -12.94
CA GLN A 189 7.12 -4.26 -13.97
C GLN A 189 7.15 -3.20 -15.08
N PRO A 190 8.34 -2.77 -15.56
CA PRO A 190 8.44 -1.75 -16.59
C PRO A 190 7.62 -2.08 -17.83
N GLY A 191 6.67 -1.19 -18.18
CA GLY A 191 5.82 -1.33 -19.37
C GLY A 191 4.72 -2.40 -19.27
N ALA A 192 4.47 -2.99 -18.09
CA ALA A 192 3.48 -4.04 -17.94
C ALA A 192 2.03 -3.52 -17.88
N PHE A 193 1.82 -2.31 -17.36
CA PHE A 193 0.51 -1.68 -17.19
C PHE A 193 0.60 -0.18 -17.46
N THR A 194 -0.28 0.33 -18.32
CA THR A 194 -0.34 1.75 -18.74
C THR A 194 -0.66 2.68 -17.57
N ALA A 195 -1.55 2.26 -16.66
CA ALA A 195 -1.96 3.03 -15.48
C ALA A 195 -0.79 3.43 -14.55
N VAL A 196 0.32 2.68 -14.58
CA VAL A 196 1.55 3.02 -13.85
C VAL A 196 2.23 4.21 -14.52
N ALA A 197 2.52 4.11 -15.82
CA ALA A 197 3.17 5.18 -16.58
C ALA A 197 2.34 6.47 -16.64
N ASP A 198 1.02 6.35 -16.68
CA ASP A 198 0.08 7.49 -16.73
C ASP A 198 -0.18 8.11 -15.33
N GLY A 199 0.46 7.59 -14.28
CA GLY A 199 0.31 8.07 -12.89
C GLY A 199 -1.08 7.81 -12.28
N GLN A 200 -1.92 7.00 -12.92
CA GLN A 200 -3.29 6.72 -12.49
C GLN A 200 -3.38 5.65 -11.40
N ILE A 201 -2.29 4.93 -11.13
CA ILE A 201 -2.25 3.77 -10.22
C ILE A 201 -2.63 4.11 -8.76
N TRP A 202 -2.52 5.38 -8.36
CA TRP A 202 -2.79 5.83 -6.98
C TRP A 202 -4.14 6.52 -6.78
N LEU A 203 -4.99 6.58 -7.81
CA LEU A 203 -6.30 7.21 -7.74
C LEU A 203 -7.33 6.35 -7.00
N THR A 204 -8.49 6.94 -6.72
CA THR A 204 -9.66 6.19 -6.23
C THR A 204 -10.10 5.19 -7.31
N PRO A 205 -10.17 3.89 -6.99
CA PRO A 205 -10.53 2.88 -7.98
C PRO A 205 -11.92 3.07 -8.58
N ASN A 206 -12.03 2.73 -9.86
CA ASN A 206 -13.33 2.52 -10.48
C ASN A 206 -14.04 1.32 -9.83
N GLU A 207 -15.31 1.48 -9.47
CA GLU A 207 -16.07 0.48 -8.73
C GLU A 207 -16.27 -0.84 -9.50
N THR A 208 -16.43 -0.78 -10.83
CA THR A 208 -16.54 -1.98 -11.67
C THR A 208 -15.21 -2.73 -11.74
N ALA A 209 -14.09 -2.03 -11.92
CA ALA A 209 -12.77 -2.65 -11.90
C ALA A 209 -12.43 -3.25 -10.53
N ARG A 210 -12.80 -2.56 -9.43
CA ARG A 210 -12.64 -3.08 -8.06
C ARG A 210 -13.42 -4.38 -7.85
N ARG A 211 -14.68 -4.45 -8.31
CA ARG A 211 -15.46 -5.69 -8.27
C ARG A 211 -14.84 -6.81 -9.12
N ALA A 212 -14.33 -6.47 -10.31
CA ALA A 212 -13.67 -7.45 -11.16
C ALA A 212 -12.41 -8.05 -10.50
N VAL A 213 -11.63 -7.24 -9.78
CA VAL A 213 -10.51 -7.71 -8.96
C VAL A 213 -10.98 -8.62 -7.83
N GLN A 214 -12.05 -8.24 -7.12
CA GLN A 214 -12.62 -9.06 -6.06
C GLN A 214 -13.07 -10.43 -6.58
N ASP A 215 -13.70 -10.48 -7.75
CA ASP A 215 -14.13 -11.73 -8.39
C ASP A 215 -12.93 -12.61 -8.76
N ALA A 216 -11.86 -12.03 -9.32
CA ALA A 216 -10.63 -12.77 -9.60
C ALA A 216 -9.98 -13.32 -8.32
N LEU A 217 -9.95 -12.53 -7.24
CA LEU A 217 -9.47 -12.98 -5.92
C LEU A 217 -10.32 -14.08 -5.30
N ASN A 218 -11.60 -14.15 -5.66
CA ASN A 218 -12.50 -15.23 -5.28
C ASN A 218 -12.32 -16.49 -6.16
N GLY A 219 -11.34 -16.49 -7.06
CA GLY A 219 -10.97 -17.63 -7.90
C GLY A 219 -11.61 -17.63 -9.29
N ILE A 220 -12.27 -16.55 -9.69
CA ILE A 220 -12.86 -16.46 -11.04
C ILE A 220 -11.76 -16.12 -12.04
N ASP A 221 -11.34 -17.10 -12.84
CA ASP A 221 -10.43 -16.91 -13.97
C ASP A 221 -11.12 -17.28 -15.30
N PRO A 222 -11.63 -16.29 -16.08
CA PRO A 222 -12.25 -16.55 -17.37
C PRO A 222 -11.25 -16.86 -18.49
N THR A 223 -9.94 -16.83 -18.19
CA THR A 223 -8.84 -16.92 -19.18
C THR A 223 -8.18 -18.29 -19.26
N ASN A 224 -8.55 -19.24 -18.40
CA ASN A 224 -7.91 -20.57 -18.32
C ASN A 224 -6.40 -20.50 -17.99
N GLY A 225 -6.00 -19.61 -17.06
CA GLY A 225 -4.63 -19.49 -16.61
C GLY A 225 -3.73 -18.72 -17.58
N CYS A 226 -4.26 -17.78 -18.37
CA CYS A 226 -3.42 -16.96 -19.24
C CYS A 226 -2.56 -15.99 -18.42
N ILE A 227 -1.37 -15.68 -18.94
CA ILE A 227 -0.37 -14.80 -18.31
C ILE A 227 0.00 -13.61 -19.20
N TYR A 228 -0.47 -13.60 -20.43
CA TYR A 228 -0.34 -12.51 -21.38
C TYR A 228 -1.70 -12.20 -22.02
N TYR A 229 -1.82 -10.98 -22.53
CA TYR A 229 -2.91 -10.59 -23.42
C TYR A 229 -2.43 -9.47 -24.34
N PHE A 230 -3.12 -9.25 -25.44
CA PHE A 230 -2.87 -8.13 -26.34
C PHE A 230 -4.10 -7.76 -27.14
N ASN A 231 -4.16 -6.51 -27.60
CA ASN A 231 -5.17 -6.08 -28.56
C ASN A 231 -4.65 -6.33 -29.98
N PRO A 232 -5.27 -7.23 -30.77
CA PRO A 232 -4.77 -7.61 -32.09
C PRO A 232 -4.81 -6.46 -33.11
N ARG A 233 -5.55 -5.38 -32.83
CA ARG A 233 -5.62 -4.20 -33.71
C ARG A 233 -4.42 -3.27 -33.54
N THR A 234 -3.79 -3.27 -32.36
CA THR A 234 -2.74 -2.30 -32.00
C THR A 234 -1.39 -2.97 -31.68
N ALA A 235 -1.37 -4.27 -31.40
CA ALA A 235 -0.16 -4.97 -31.02
C ALA A 235 0.83 -5.13 -32.18
N THR A 236 2.01 -4.53 -32.02
CA THR A 236 3.10 -4.57 -33.01
C THR A 236 4.20 -5.59 -32.66
N SER A 237 4.21 -6.13 -31.45
CA SER A 237 5.26 -7.04 -30.98
C SER A 237 5.18 -8.41 -31.65
N LYS A 238 6.16 -8.76 -32.50
CA LYS A 238 6.23 -10.11 -33.11
C LYS A 238 6.24 -11.23 -32.07
N TRP A 239 6.85 -10.97 -30.91
CA TRP A 239 6.92 -11.95 -29.82
C TRP A 239 5.53 -12.26 -29.24
N ILE A 240 4.65 -11.26 -29.06
CA ILE A 240 3.33 -11.53 -28.47
C ILE A 240 2.46 -12.37 -29.41
N TRP A 241 2.56 -12.13 -30.72
CA TRP A 241 1.89 -12.93 -31.75
C TRP A 241 2.36 -14.39 -31.82
N SER A 242 3.57 -14.68 -31.32
CA SER A 242 4.10 -16.06 -31.26
C SER A 242 3.59 -16.88 -30.07
N ARG A 243 2.93 -16.23 -29.10
CA ARG A 243 2.41 -16.94 -27.91
C ARG A 243 1.20 -17.79 -28.29
N PRO A 244 1.01 -18.98 -27.67
CA PRO A 244 -0.21 -19.76 -27.82
C PRO A 244 -1.45 -18.93 -27.44
N GLN A 245 -2.27 -18.62 -28.44
CA GLN A 245 -3.51 -17.86 -28.28
C GLN A 245 -4.60 -18.80 -27.79
N ILE A 246 -5.20 -18.51 -26.63
CA ILE A 246 -6.14 -19.42 -25.97
C ILE A 246 -7.59 -19.02 -26.25
N LEU A 247 -7.90 -17.73 -26.14
CA LEU A 247 -9.25 -17.20 -26.33
C LEU A 247 -9.24 -15.69 -26.53
N GLU A 248 -10.35 -15.16 -27.04
CA GLU A 248 -10.62 -13.73 -27.16
C GLU A 248 -11.76 -13.32 -26.22
N ILE A 249 -11.58 -12.20 -25.51
CA ILE A 249 -12.61 -11.58 -24.68
C ILE A 249 -12.58 -10.08 -24.96
N GLY A 250 -13.67 -9.55 -25.52
CA GLY A 250 -13.74 -8.15 -25.91
C GLY A 250 -12.72 -7.84 -27.01
N GLN A 251 -11.81 -6.90 -26.77
CA GLN A 251 -10.75 -6.52 -27.69
C GLN A 251 -9.41 -7.22 -27.42
N HIS A 252 -9.34 -8.14 -26.45
CA HIS A 252 -8.10 -8.79 -26.04
C HIS A 252 -8.07 -10.28 -26.40
N ILE A 253 -6.96 -10.69 -27.00
CA ILE A 253 -6.57 -12.10 -27.12
C ILE A 253 -5.70 -12.45 -25.92
N PHE A 254 -6.07 -13.50 -25.19
CA PHE A 254 -5.38 -14.01 -24.00
C PHE A 254 -4.50 -15.21 -24.34
N CYS A 255 -3.28 -15.23 -23.80
CA CYS A 255 -2.23 -16.17 -24.20
C CYS A 255 -1.45 -16.74 -23.00
N LYS A 256 -0.78 -17.88 -23.24
CA LYS A 256 0.19 -18.49 -22.31
C LYS A 256 1.63 -18.25 -22.72
#